data_AF-A0A9E7I638-F1
#
_entry.id   AF-A0A9E7I638-F1
#
_cell.length_a   1.000
_cell.length_b   1.000
_cell.length_c   1.000
_cell.angle_alpha   90.00
_cell.angle_beta   90.00
_cell.angle_gamma   90.00
#
_symmetry.space_group_name_H-M   'P 1'
#
loop_
_entity.id
_entity.type
_entity.pdbx_description
1 polymer ?
#
loop_
_entity_poly.entity_id
_entity_poly.type
_entity_poly.pdbx_seq_one_letter_code
_entity_poly.pdbx_strand_id
1 'polypeptide(L)' 'MGKYNFNLHAKCDQNGSSVCPDPATHVSWDGIHMTEAAHRIIARGWLHGPYVDPPILSSSNS' A
#
# COMPACT_ATOMS: atom_id res chain seq x y z
N MET A 1 5.68 -16.93 15.97
CA MET A 1 5.02 -15.96 15.06
C MET A 1 3.76 -16.60 14.51
N GLY A 2 2.62 -15.92 14.60
CA GLY A 2 1.29 -16.47 14.28
C GLY A 2 0.87 -16.27 12.83
N LYS A 3 -0.44 -16.42 12.56
CA LYS A 3 -1.09 -16.42 11.23
C LYS A 3 -0.76 -15.22 10.31
N TYR A 4 -0.29 -14.10 10.87
CA TYR A 4 0.04 -12.87 10.13
C TYR A 4 1.53 -12.49 10.19
N ASN A 5 2.39 -13.35 10.75
CA ASN A 5 3.82 -13.10 10.97
C ASN A 5 4.14 -11.76 11.66
N PHE A 6 3.19 -11.22 12.41
CA PHE A 6 3.31 -9.95 13.09
C PHE A 6 3.91 -10.13 14.49
N ASN A 7 4.87 -9.26 14.83
CA ASN A 7 5.51 -9.22 16.14
C ASN A 7 5.49 -7.78 16.69
N LEU A 8 4.76 -7.57 17.79
CA LEU A 8 4.66 -6.27 18.45
C LEU A 8 5.98 -5.76 19.04
N HIS A 9 6.95 -6.65 19.29
CA HIS A 9 8.29 -6.28 19.79
C HIS A 9 9.34 -6.12 18.68
N ALA A 10 8.96 -6.37 17.42
CA ALA A 10 9.84 -6.21 16.27
C ALA A 10 9.09 -5.47 15.15
N LYS A 11 8.52 -4.31 15.51
CA LYS A 11 7.90 -3.42 14.53
C LYS A 11 8.95 -2.86 13.59
N CYS A 12 8.52 -2.36 12.44
CA CYS A 12 9.42 -1.63 11.54
C CYS A 12 10.17 -0.53 12.31
N ASP A 13 11.46 -0.37 12.01
CA ASP A 13 12.41 0.50 12.72
C ASP A 13 12.79 0.04 14.16
N GLN A 14 12.37 -1.16 14.58
CA GLN A 14 12.83 -1.80 15.82
C GLN A 14 13.81 -2.94 15.54
N ASN A 15 14.65 -3.22 16.54
CA ASN A 15 15.63 -4.30 16.47
C ASN A 15 14.93 -5.66 16.33
N GLY A 16 15.36 -6.46 15.36
CA GLY A 16 14.72 -7.74 15.03
C GLY A 16 13.60 -7.64 13.99
N SER A 17 13.31 -6.44 13.47
CA SER A 17 12.51 -6.29 12.24
C SER A 17 13.35 -6.60 11.00
N SER A 18 12.69 -7.06 9.95
CA SER A 18 13.30 -7.36 8.66
C SER A 18 12.41 -6.83 7.54
N VAL A 19 13.02 -6.28 6.51
CA VAL A 19 12.31 -5.78 5.33
C VAL A 19 12.13 -6.92 4.34
N CYS A 20 10.95 -6.98 3.70
CA CYS A 20 10.71 -7.92 2.60
C CYS A 20 11.69 -7.64 1.45
N PRO A 21 12.22 -8.68 0.76
CA PRO A 21 13.16 -8.48 -0.35
C PRO A 21 12.59 -7.63 -1.49
N ASP A 22 11.29 -7.75 -1.74
CA ASP A 22 10.56 -6.92 -2.70
C ASP A 22 9.30 -6.31 -2.03
N PRO A 23 9.37 -5.03 -1.62
CA PRO A 23 8.22 -4.34 -1.06
C PRO A 23 7.09 -4.13 -2.08
N ALA A 24 7.38 -4.12 -3.39
CA ALA A 24 6.38 -3.80 -4.40
C ALA A 24 5.34 -4.92 -4.58
N THR A 25 5.65 -6.15 -4.19
CA THR A 25 4.73 -7.30 -4.23
C THR A 25 3.83 -7.41 -3.00
N HIS A 26 3.92 -6.45 -2.07
CA HIS A 26 3.18 -6.47 -0.82
C HIS A 26 2.28 -5.23 -0.71
N VAL A 27 1.12 -5.40 -0.07
CA VAL A 27 0.16 -4.29 0.14
C VAL A 27 0.61 -3.39 1.28
N SER A 28 1.10 -3.98 2.38
CA SER A 28 1.51 -3.25 3.58
C SER A 28 3.01 -3.24 3.77
N TRP A 29 3.53 -2.10 4.23
CA TRP A 29 4.92 -1.90 4.60
C TRP A 29 5.21 -2.38 6.03
N ASP A 30 4.38 -2.00 7.00
CA ASP A 30 4.61 -2.22 8.44
C ASP A 30 3.38 -2.71 9.22
N GLY A 31 2.29 -3.02 8.53
CA GLY A 31 0.99 -3.37 9.10
C GLY A 31 0.03 -2.19 9.30
N ILE A 32 0.48 -0.94 9.10
CA ILE A 32 -0.32 0.28 9.24
C ILE A 32 -0.27 1.09 7.92
N HIS A 33 0.92 1.26 7.37
CA HIS A 33 1.18 1.98 6.13
C HIS A 33 1.16 1.02 4.94
N MET A 34 0.64 1.51 3.81
CA MET A 34 0.70 0.80 2.53
C MET A 34 2.05 1.04 1.84
N THR A 35 2.43 0.12 0.95
CA THR A 35 3.60 0.30 0.09
C THR A 35 3.34 1.34 -1.01
N GLU A 36 4.40 1.90 -1.57
CA GLU A 36 4.28 2.81 -2.72
C GLU A 36 3.53 2.15 -3.88
N ALA A 37 3.80 0.88 -4.16
CA ALA A 37 3.14 0.12 -5.22
C ALA A 37 1.61 0.05 -5.01
N ALA A 38 1.18 -0.23 -3.77
CA ALA A 38 -0.25 -0.24 -3.42
C ALA A 38 -0.88 1.16 -3.58
N HIS A 39 -0.21 2.20 -3.09
CA HIS A 39 -0.67 3.59 -3.28
C HIS A 39 -0.80 3.95 -4.78
N ARG A 40 0.13 3.51 -5.63
CA ARG A 40 0.08 3.76 -7.08
C ARG A 40 -1.13 3.11 -7.74
N ILE A 41 -1.50 1.90 -7.33
CA ILE A 41 -2.69 1.20 -7.84
C ILE A 41 -3.95 1.98 -7.45
N ILE A 42 -4.08 2.37 -6.19
CA ILE A 42 -5.22 3.14 -5.69
C ILE A 42 -5.34 4.47 -6.44
N ALA A 43 -4.24 5.23 -6.52
CA ALA A 43 -4.22 6.52 -7.22
C ALA A 43 -4.61 6.37 -8.69
N ARG A 44 -4.09 5.37 -9.40
CA ARG A 44 -4.48 5.10 -10.80
C ARG A 44 -5.97 4.83 -10.93
N GLY A 45 -6.54 4.01 -10.05
CA GLY A 45 -7.95 3.67 -10.10
C GLY A 45 -8.88 4.84 -9.78
N TRP A 46 -8.43 5.83 -9.01
CA TRP A 46 -9.15 7.10 -8.80
C TRP A 46 -9.01 8.05 -9.99
N LEU A 47 -7.78 8.22 -10.49
CA LEU A 47 -7.48 9.17 -11.55
C LEU A 47 -8.12 8.75 -12.88
N HIS A 48 -8.05 7.46 -13.21
CA HIS A 48 -8.46 6.91 -14.50
C HIS A 48 -9.72 6.03 -14.41
N GLY A 49 -10.26 5.79 -13.21
CA GLY A 49 -11.37 4.86 -12.98
C GLY A 49 -10.91 3.41 -12.78
N PRO A 50 -11.81 2.51 -12.37
CA PRO A 50 -13.25 2.69 -12.22
C PRO A 50 -13.70 3.00 -10.78
N TYR A 51 -12.78 3.30 -9.85
CA TYR A 51 -13.11 3.39 -8.42
C TYR A 51 -13.65 4.76 -7.99
N VAL A 52 -13.86 5.66 -8.95
CA VAL A 52 -14.51 6.97 -8.79
C VAL A 52 -15.31 7.23 -10.09
N ASP A 53 -16.54 7.73 -9.96
CA ASP A 53 -17.42 8.06 -11.09
C ASP A 53 -17.91 9.52 -10.97
N PRO A 54 -17.63 10.38 -11.98
CA PRO A 54 -16.66 10.18 -13.06
C PRO A 54 -15.21 10.12 -12.54
N PRO A 55 -14.28 9.42 -13.23
CA PRO A 55 -12.86 9.45 -12.89
C PRO A 55 -12.32 10.89 -12.81
N ILE A 56 -11.42 11.16 -11.86
CA ILE A 56 -10.94 12.53 -11.56
C ILE A 56 -10.43 13.23 -12.83
N LEU A 57 -9.64 12.53 -13.66
CA LEU A 57 -9.07 13.11 -14.87
C LEU A 57 -10.06 13.21 -16.04
N SER A 58 -11.19 12.51 -15.97
CA SER A 58 -12.27 12.68 -16.96
C SER A 58 -13.09 13.95 -16.70
N SER A 59 -13.24 14.33 -15.42
CA SER A 59 -13.93 15.56 -14.99
C SER A 59 -13.16 16.84 -15.31
N SER A 60 -11.83 16.76 -15.43
CA SER A 60 -10.97 17.90 -15.74
C SER A 60 -10.88 18.27 -17.23
N ASN A 61 -11.50 17.47 -18.11
CA ASN A 61 -11.57 17.72 -19.56
C ASN A 61 -12.91 18.33 -20.00
N SER A 62 -13.71 18.85 -19.05
CA SER A 62 -15.00 19.52 -19.29
C SER A 62 -14.87 21.04 -19.25
#